data_AF-A0A2V4BKQ5-F1
#
_entry.id   AF-A0A2V4BKQ5-F1
#
_cell.length_a   1.000
_cell.length_b   1.000
_cell.length_c   1.000
_cell.angle_alpha   90.00
_cell.angle_beta   90.00
_cell.angle_gamma   90.00
#
_symmetry.space_group_name_H-M   'P 1'
#
loop_
_entity.id
_entity.type
_entity.pdbx_description
1 polymer ?
#
loop_
_entity_poly.entity_id
_entity_poly.type
_entity_poly.pdbx_seq_one_letter_code
_entity_poly.pdbx_strand_id
1 'polypeptide(L)'
;MRPRMTVLAAVTMALGLGLAGCGQGRGMDGADGPVAPGAQPQARDDGPGMTAQEVRREDATVAWADDYCGAVSELVQSFSTMPDIDPSTPQRASSTSSRLLGVMVKGLDRTLRQLDGLGPAPVAEGEAIKADAVSTYTGIRDRALGAKQQLDAAVDEEQSRAAISAVRTPLEDIGRINLLNGFDTVPALKKAAAKAPSCRQLTTDSGAPRFDPGTAGG
;
A
#
# COMPACT_ATOMS: atom_id res chain seq x y z
N MET A 1 31.84 12.51 6.00
CA MET A 1 31.97 12.68 7.46
C MET A 1 30.57 12.73 8.06
N ARG A 2 30.20 11.79 8.94
CA ARG A 2 28.89 11.77 9.63
C ARG A 2 29.13 12.00 11.12
N PRO A 3 28.41 12.89 11.80
CA PRO A 3 28.42 12.90 13.25
C PRO A 3 27.41 11.86 13.77
N ARG A 4 27.93 10.93 14.57
CA ARG A 4 27.17 10.12 15.52
C ARG A 4 26.98 10.97 16.77
N MET A 5 25.78 11.06 17.33
CA MET A 5 25.62 11.47 18.72
C MET A 5 24.58 10.63 19.43
N THR A 6 24.95 10.35 20.66
CA THR A 6 24.62 9.22 21.53
C THR A 6 23.40 9.46 22.41
N VAL A 7 22.78 8.34 22.76
CA VAL A 7 21.76 8.10 23.78
C VAL A 7 22.12 8.70 25.14
N LEU A 8 21.15 9.29 25.82
CA LEU A 8 21.13 9.41 27.29
C LEU A 8 19.71 9.17 27.81
N ALA A 9 19.62 8.18 28.69
CA ALA A 9 18.43 7.73 29.39
C ALA A 9 18.06 8.68 30.54
N ALA A 10 16.76 8.81 30.83
CA ALA A 10 16.28 9.23 32.13
C ALA A 10 15.00 8.45 32.47
N VAL A 11 15.16 7.54 33.43
CA VAL A 11 14.12 6.76 34.11
C VAL A 11 13.46 7.66 35.14
N THR A 12 12.13 7.76 35.15
CA THR A 12 11.36 8.16 36.33
C THR A 12 10.13 7.27 36.48
N MET A 13 10.18 6.41 37.50
CA MET A 13 9.03 5.74 38.09
C MET A 13 8.10 6.76 38.76
N ALA A 14 6.79 6.60 38.60
CA ALA A 14 5.83 7.07 39.58
C ALA A 14 4.65 6.08 39.64
N LEU A 15 4.66 5.26 40.69
CA LEU A 15 3.51 4.52 41.18
C LEU A 15 2.46 5.50 41.70
N GLY A 16 1.20 5.32 41.29
CA GLY A 16 0.04 5.97 41.88
C GLY A 16 -1.14 5.00 41.94
N LEU A 17 -1.25 4.26 43.04
CA LEU A 17 -2.45 3.52 43.44
C LEU A 17 -3.50 4.54 43.91
N GLY A 18 -4.66 4.56 43.25
CA GLY A 18 -5.82 5.37 43.63
C GLY A 18 -7.01 4.46 43.95
N LEU A 19 -7.51 4.60 45.17
CA LEU A 19 -8.45 3.72 45.87
C LEU A 19 -9.87 3.68 45.29
N ALA A 20 -10.50 2.52 45.46
CA ALA A 20 -11.95 2.36 45.39
C ALA A 20 -12.65 3.25 46.42
N GLY A 21 -13.70 3.95 45.99
CA GLY A 21 -14.62 4.69 46.86
C GLY A 21 -16.06 4.45 46.44
N CYS A 22 -16.73 3.50 47.10
CA CYS A 22 -18.19 3.46 47.18
C CYS A 22 -18.63 4.44 48.26
N GLY A 23 -19.47 5.41 47.93
CA GLY A 23 -19.94 6.43 48.88
C GLY A 23 -21.38 6.83 48.59
N GLN A 24 -22.31 6.13 49.22
CA GLN A 24 -23.75 6.40 49.24
C GLN A 24 -24.04 7.55 50.22
N GLY A 25 -24.37 8.74 49.72
CA GLY A 25 -24.90 9.85 50.52
C GLY A 25 -26.39 10.05 50.25
N ARG A 26 -27.23 9.72 51.23
CA ARG A 26 -28.65 10.09 51.32
C ARG A 26 -28.79 11.32 52.23
N GLY A 27 -29.69 12.25 51.86
CA GLY A 27 -30.20 13.38 52.66
C GLY A 27 -30.18 14.69 51.87
N MET A 28 -31.31 15.17 51.32
CA MET A 28 -32.21 16.22 51.87
C MET A 28 -31.48 17.58 51.99
N ASP A 29 -31.85 18.67 51.32
CA ASP A 29 -33.16 19.34 51.29
C ASP A 29 -33.38 20.26 50.04
N GLY A 30 -34.61 20.21 49.50
CA GLY A 30 -35.41 21.34 49.00
C GLY A 30 -34.89 22.29 47.90
N ALA A 31 -35.39 22.11 46.67
CA ALA A 31 -36.00 23.18 45.85
C ALA A 31 -36.66 22.59 44.58
N ASP A 32 -37.99 22.68 44.51
CA ASP A 32 -38.84 22.27 43.41
C ASP A 32 -38.55 22.99 42.08
N GLY A 33 -38.34 22.19 41.03
CA GLY A 33 -38.49 22.58 39.64
C GLY A 33 -38.77 21.34 38.78
N PRO A 34 -39.79 21.32 37.90
CA PRO A 34 -40.08 20.14 37.10
C PRO A 34 -39.02 19.96 35.99
N VAL A 35 -38.08 19.04 36.21
CA VAL A 35 -37.13 18.61 35.19
C VAL A 35 -37.75 17.47 34.38
N ALA A 36 -37.99 17.72 33.10
CA ALA A 36 -38.43 16.72 32.15
C ALA A 36 -37.35 15.61 31.96
N PRO A 37 -37.72 14.32 31.96
CA PRO A 37 -36.78 13.24 31.68
C PRO A 37 -36.58 13.13 30.17
N GLY A 38 -35.43 13.61 29.68
CA GLY A 38 -35.09 13.47 28.25
C GLY A 38 -33.85 14.19 27.74
N ALA A 39 -33.22 15.08 28.51
CA ALA A 39 -32.02 15.76 28.06
C ALA A 39 -30.78 14.86 28.23
N GLN A 40 -30.45 14.10 27.19
CA GLN A 40 -29.09 13.58 27.01
C GLN A 40 -28.12 14.76 27.04
N PRO A 41 -26.96 14.68 27.73
CA PRO A 41 -25.95 15.72 27.67
C PRO A 41 -25.48 15.84 26.22
N GLN A 42 -25.99 16.85 25.51
CA GLN A 42 -25.39 17.30 24.25
C GLN A 42 -24.06 17.93 24.64
N ALA A 43 -22.98 17.15 24.52
CA ALA A 43 -21.64 17.68 24.54
C ALA A 43 -21.57 18.76 23.46
N ARG A 44 -21.49 20.02 23.90
CA ARG A 44 -21.25 21.17 23.04
C ARG A 44 -19.79 21.11 22.59
N ASP A 45 -19.56 20.49 21.44
CA ASP A 45 -18.30 20.57 20.69
C ASP A 45 -18.23 21.94 19.98
N ASP A 46 -18.07 23.03 20.75
CA ASP A 46 -17.93 24.40 20.23
C ASP A 46 -16.46 24.88 20.32
N GLY A 47 -15.54 24.10 19.73
CA GLY A 47 -14.15 24.49 19.51
C GLY A 47 -13.75 24.27 18.05
N PRO A 48 -12.70 24.95 17.52
CA PRO A 48 -12.23 24.77 16.14
C PRO A 48 -11.51 23.43 15.88
N GLY A 49 -11.78 22.41 16.70
CA GLY A 49 -11.20 21.08 16.63
C GLY A 49 -12.04 20.11 15.82
N MET A 50 -11.41 19.02 15.37
CA MET A 50 -12.14 17.89 14.78
C MET A 50 -13.00 17.20 15.84
N THR A 51 -14.21 16.86 15.46
CA THR A 51 -15.08 15.98 16.23
C THR A 51 -14.45 14.59 16.37
N ALA A 52 -14.84 13.86 17.41
CA ALA A 52 -14.37 12.48 17.61
C ALA A 52 -14.70 11.56 16.41
N GLN A 53 -15.76 11.84 15.66
CA GLN A 53 -16.12 11.09 14.46
C GLN A 53 -15.17 11.37 13.29
N GLU A 54 -14.74 12.62 13.12
CA GLU A 54 -13.78 13.00 12.09
C GLU A 54 -12.40 12.39 12.35
N VAL A 55 -11.95 12.38 13.60
CA VAL A 55 -10.71 11.71 13.99
C VAL A 55 -10.76 10.22 13.64
N ARG A 56 -11.84 9.51 13.99
CA ARG A 56 -12.01 8.09 13.65
C ARG A 56 -12.00 7.84 12.14
N ARG A 57 -12.61 8.73 11.34
CA ARG A 57 -12.58 8.60 9.87
C ARG A 57 -11.17 8.84 9.32
N GLU A 58 -10.45 9.82 9.85
CA GLU A 58 -9.07 10.07 9.45
C GLU A 58 -8.18 8.86 9.75
N ASP A 59 -8.27 8.30 10.96
CA ASP A 59 -7.50 7.11 11.36
C ASP A 59 -7.83 5.89 10.49
N ALA A 60 -9.12 5.66 10.21
CA ALA A 60 -9.54 4.60 9.29
C ALA A 60 -8.98 4.81 7.87
N THR A 61 -8.93 6.05 7.40
CA THR A 61 -8.38 6.39 6.07
C THR A 61 -6.87 6.14 6.03
N VAL A 62 -6.15 6.46 7.12
CA VAL A 62 -4.71 6.15 7.26
C VAL A 62 -4.48 4.65 7.24
N ALA A 63 -5.25 3.88 8.01
CA ALA A 63 -5.12 2.42 8.05
C ALA A 63 -5.38 1.79 6.67
N TRP A 64 -6.48 2.19 6.01
CA TRP A 64 -6.80 1.70 4.68
C TRP A 64 -5.71 2.05 3.64
N ALA A 65 -5.18 3.28 3.68
CA ALA A 65 -4.08 3.68 2.82
C ALA A 65 -2.81 2.85 3.09
N ASP A 66 -2.52 2.54 4.35
CA ASP A 66 -1.39 1.70 4.72
C ASP A 66 -1.52 0.28 4.18
N ASP A 67 -2.70 -0.33 4.31
CA ASP A 67 -2.99 -1.66 3.78
C ASP A 67 -2.88 -1.69 2.23
N TYR A 68 -3.43 -0.67 1.56
CA TYR A 68 -3.29 -0.51 0.11
C TYR A 68 -1.82 -0.44 -0.30
N CYS A 69 -1.04 0.41 0.37
CA CYS A 69 0.38 0.55 0.09
C CYS A 69 1.17 -0.73 0.41
N GLY A 70 0.79 -1.46 1.46
CA GLY A 70 1.35 -2.78 1.76
C GLY A 70 1.10 -3.77 0.63
N ALA A 71 -0.13 -3.84 0.12
CA ALA A 71 -0.51 -4.73 -0.97
C ALA A 71 0.32 -4.50 -2.25
N VAL A 72 0.56 -3.23 -2.60
CA VAL A 72 1.35 -2.87 -3.80
C VAL A 72 2.86 -2.89 -3.55
N SER A 73 3.33 -2.84 -2.30
CA SER A 73 4.76 -3.01 -1.95
C SER A 73 5.26 -4.43 -2.22
N GLU A 74 4.40 -5.44 -2.06
CA GLU A 74 4.71 -6.83 -2.42
C GLU A 74 5.08 -6.98 -3.90
N LEU A 75 4.55 -6.12 -4.77
CA LEU A 75 4.90 -6.10 -6.19
C LEU A 75 6.36 -5.67 -6.38
N VAL A 76 6.76 -4.59 -5.69
CA VAL A 76 8.13 -4.07 -5.70
C VAL A 76 9.11 -5.12 -5.18
N GLN A 77 8.76 -5.80 -4.07
CA GLN A 77 9.58 -6.88 -3.51
C GLN A 77 9.67 -8.09 -4.42
N SER A 78 8.58 -8.47 -5.10
CA SER A 78 8.61 -9.56 -6.07
C SER A 78 9.58 -9.25 -7.20
N PHE A 79 9.65 -7.99 -7.61
CA PHE A 79 10.48 -7.55 -8.74
C PHE A 79 11.95 -7.37 -8.41
N SER A 80 12.31 -7.12 -7.15
CA SER A 80 13.72 -7.08 -6.72
C SER A 80 14.40 -8.46 -6.81
N THR A 81 13.62 -9.53 -7.01
CA THR A 81 14.11 -10.91 -7.19
C THR A 81 14.01 -11.42 -8.63
N MET A 82 13.78 -10.53 -9.60
CA MET A 82 13.69 -10.91 -11.01
C MET A 82 15.01 -11.52 -11.51
N PRO A 83 14.96 -12.62 -12.28
CA PRO A 83 16.14 -13.17 -12.92
C PRO A 83 16.57 -12.31 -14.11
N ASP A 84 17.87 -12.22 -14.35
CA ASP A 84 18.39 -11.63 -15.57
C ASP A 84 18.05 -12.47 -16.81
N ILE A 85 17.88 -11.80 -17.94
CA ILE A 85 17.75 -12.43 -19.25
C ILE A 85 19.15 -12.85 -19.72
N ASP A 86 19.33 -14.10 -20.15
CA ASP A 86 20.58 -14.62 -20.70
C ASP A 86 20.56 -14.51 -22.25
N PRO A 87 21.24 -13.53 -22.85
CA PRO A 87 21.21 -13.32 -24.30
C PRO A 87 22.19 -14.23 -25.08
N SER A 88 22.87 -15.19 -24.42
CA SER A 88 23.91 -16.01 -25.07
C SER A 88 23.41 -16.84 -26.26
N THR A 89 22.13 -17.24 -26.25
CA THR A 89 21.45 -17.89 -27.38
C THR A 89 19.97 -17.51 -27.37
N PRO A 90 19.26 -17.59 -28.51
CA PRO A 90 17.81 -17.34 -28.53
C PRO A 90 17.01 -18.23 -27.60
N GLN A 91 17.35 -19.51 -27.51
CA GLN A 91 16.67 -20.46 -26.64
C GLN A 91 16.87 -20.11 -25.16
N ARG A 92 18.09 -19.71 -24.78
CA ARG A 92 18.33 -19.22 -23.42
C ARG A 92 17.60 -17.92 -23.15
N ALA A 93 17.66 -16.96 -24.05
CA ALA A 93 16.96 -15.69 -23.91
C ALA A 93 15.45 -15.90 -23.77
N SER A 94 14.87 -16.79 -24.57
CA SER A 94 13.46 -17.18 -24.50
C SER A 94 13.13 -17.82 -23.14
N SER A 95 13.91 -18.82 -22.71
CA SER A 95 13.68 -19.52 -21.44
C SER A 95 13.82 -18.59 -20.23
N THR A 96 14.86 -17.75 -20.17
CA THR A 96 15.04 -16.80 -19.08
C THR A 96 13.96 -15.73 -19.06
N SER A 97 13.50 -15.28 -20.24
CA SER A 97 12.38 -14.34 -20.35
C SER A 97 11.05 -14.96 -19.91
N SER A 98 10.80 -16.23 -20.22
CA SER A 98 9.64 -16.96 -19.72
C SER A 98 9.65 -17.05 -18.19
N ARG A 99 10.81 -17.31 -17.60
CA ARG A 99 10.97 -17.36 -16.14
C ARG A 99 10.76 -15.98 -15.51
N LEU A 100 11.29 -14.93 -16.12
CA LEU A 100 11.08 -13.53 -15.72
C LEU A 100 9.59 -13.18 -15.68
N LEU A 101 8.87 -13.45 -16.78
CA LEU A 101 7.41 -13.23 -16.85
C LEU A 101 6.66 -14.09 -15.84
N GLY A 102 7.14 -15.29 -15.53
CA GLY A 102 6.58 -16.14 -14.48
C GLY A 102 6.70 -15.52 -13.07
N VAL A 103 7.82 -14.87 -12.75
CA VAL A 103 7.97 -14.09 -11.51
C VAL A 103 7.02 -12.89 -11.52
N MET A 104 6.92 -12.20 -12.66
CA MET A 104 6.02 -11.06 -12.82
C MET A 104 4.55 -11.42 -12.55
N VAL A 105 4.05 -12.47 -13.20
CA VAL A 105 2.67 -12.95 -13.05
C VAL A 105 2.39 -13.31 -11.59
N LYS A 106 3.31 -14.03 -10.92
CA LYS A 106 3.15 -14.40 -9.51
C LYS A 106 3.14 -13.20 -8.55
N GLY A 107 3.95 -12.18 -8.83
CA GLY A 107 3.96 -10.94 -8.07
C GLY A 107 2.62 -10.19 -8.20
N LEU A 108 2.16 -10.00 -9.44
CA LEU A 108 0.88 -9.37 -9.74
C LEU A 108 -0.30 -10.14 -9.12
N ASP A 109 -0.29 -11.47 -9.19
CA ASP A 109 -1.28 -12.33 -8.55
C ASP A 109 -1.38 -12.11 -7.04
N ARG A 110 -0.24 -11.94 -6.37
CA ARG A 110 -0.20 -11.70 -4.93
C ARG A 110 -0.77 -10.33 -4.60
N THR A 111 -0.32 -9.29 -5.32
CA THR A 111 -0.84 -7.93 -5.15
C THR A 111 -2.34 -7.85 -5.40
N LEU A 112 -2.84 -8.47 -6.47
CA LEU A 112 -4.28 -8.52 -6.78
C LEU A 112 -5.08 -9.18 -5.65
N ARG A 113 -4.61 -10.31 -5.10
CA ARG A 113 -5.27 -10.95 -3.95
C ARG A 113 -5.26 -10.08 -2.70
N GLN A 114 -4.17 -9.35 -2.45
CA GLN A 114 -4.10 -8.45 -1.30
C GLN A 114 -5.05 -7.27 -1.49
N LEU A 115 -5.07 -6.65 -2.68
CA LEU A 115 -6.00 -5.57 -3.03
C LEU A 115 -7.48 -5.97 -2.92
N ASP A 116 -7.82 -7.19 -3.35
CA ASP A 116 -9.18 -7.74 -3.21
C ASP A 116 -9.55 -8.00 -1.74
N GLY A 117 -8.56 -8.32 -0.90
CA GLY A 117 -8.72 -8.54 0.54
C GLY A 117 -8.88 -7.26 1.37
N LEU A 118 -8.72 -6.07 0.78
CA LEU A 118 -8.94 -4.81 1.50
C LEU A 118 -10.41 -4.65 1.88
N GLY A 119 -10.63 -4.18 3.12
CA GLY A 119 -11.93 -3.68 3.54
C GLY A 119 -12.39 -2.47 2.70
N PRO A 120 -13.66 -2.05 2.87
CA PRO A 120 -14.20 -0.91 2.16
C PRO A 120 -13.40 0.36 2.48
N ALA A 121 -13.15 1.18 1.46
CA ALA A 121 -12.47 2.45 1.58
C ALA A 121 -13.34 3.41 2.43
N PRO A 122 -12.75 4.08 3.44
CA PRO A 122 -13.48 5.07 4.25
C PRO A 122 -13.90 6.33 3.49
N VAL A 123 -13.33 6.54 2.29
CA VAL A 123 -13.65 7.63 1.35
C VAL A 123 -14.09 7.02 0.01
N ALA A 124 -15.15 7.58 -0.59
CA ALA A 124 -15.80 6.99 -1.76
C ALA A 124 -14.85 6.85 -2.96
N GLU A 125 -13.98 7.84 -3.16
CA GLU A 125 -12.99 7.87 -4.23
C GLU A 125 -11.91 6.79 -4.07
N GLY A 126 -11.69 6.29 -2.84
CA GLY A 126 -10.73 5.22 -2.58
C GLY A 126 -11.13 3.88 -3.21
N GLU A 127 -12.42 3.59 -3.31
CA GLU A 127 -12.90 2.39 -4.01
C GLU A 127 -12.63 2.47 -5.52
N ALA A 128 -12.85 3.64 -6.12
CA ALA A 128 -12.56 3.86 -7.54
C ALA A 128 -11.06 3.69 -7.83
N ILE A 129 -10.20 4.27 -6.98
CA ILE A 129 -8.74 4.12 -7.10
C ILE A 129 -8.31 2.65 -6.97
N LYS A 130 -8.87 1.91 -6.01
CA LYS A 130 -8.61 0.48 -5.85
C LYS A 130 -9.05 -0.31 -7.09
N ALA A 131 -10.25 -0.03 -7.62
CA ALA A 131 -10.78 -0.70 -8.80
C ALA A 131 -9.91 -0.44 -10.04
N ASP A 132 -9.46 0.79 -10.25
CA ASP A 132 -8.57 1.16 -11.36
C ASP A 132 -7.21 0.46 -11.26
N ALA A 133 -6.65 0.36 -10.04
CA ALA A 133 -5.41 -0.38 -9.79
C ALA A 133 -5.59 -1.87 -10.10
N VAL A 134 -6.66 -2.50 -9.60
CA VAL A 134 -6.99 -3.91 -9.87
C VAL A 134 -7.14 -4.17 -11.38
N SER A 135 -7.86 -3.31 -12.08
CA SER A 135 -8.05 -3.40 -13.54
C SER A 135 -6.71 -3.31 -14.28
N THR A 136 -5.89 -2.31 -13.93
CA THR A 136 -4.57 -2.10 -14.54
C THR A 136 -3.66 -3.30 -14.32
N TYR A 137 -3.54 -3.78 -13.08
CA TYR A 137 -2.65 -4.90 -12.74
C TYR A 137 -3.12 -6.21 -13.36
N THR A 138 -4.43 -6.44 -13.45
CA THR A 138 -5.01 -7.60 -14.15
C THR A 138 -4.62 -7.58 -15.63
N GLY A 139 -4.79 -6.44 -16.31
CA GLY A 139 -4.43 -6.31 -17.71
C GLY A 139 -2.95 -6.59 -17.99
N ILE A 140 -2.05 -6.12 -17.13
CA ILE A 140 -0.60 -6.38 -17.25
C ILE A 140 -0.29 -7.85 -17.01
N ARG A 141 -0.91 -8.43 -15.98
CA ARG A 141 -0.74 -9.84 -15.61
C ARG A 141 -1.17 -10.78 -16.73
N ASP A 142 -2.30 -10.50 -17.38
CA ASP A 142 -2.81 -11.32 -18.47
C ASP A 142 -1.93 -11.20 -19.73
N ARG A 143 -1.41 -10.01 -20.05
CA ARG A 143 -0.42 -9.83 -21.13
C ARG A 143 0.89 -10.56 -20.83
N ALA A 144 1.40 -10.47 -19.61
CA ALA A 144 2.59 -11.18 -19.17
C ALA A 144 2.41 -12.70 -19.28
N LEU A 145 1.24 -13.21 -18.88
CA LEU A 145 0.89 -14.62 -19.01
C LEU A 145 0.82 -15.06 -20.47
N GLY A 146 0.19 -14.26 -21.35
CA GLY A 146 0.14 -14.55 -22.78
C GLY A 146 1.53 -14.57 -23.44
N ALA A 147 2.38 -13.59 -23.13
CA ALA A 147 3.76 -13.56 -23.62
C ALA A 147 4.58 -14.75 -23.10
N LYS A 148 4.39 -15.13 -21.83
CA LYS A 148 5.01 -16.33 -21.25
C LYS A 148 4.61 -17.59 -22.00
N GLN A 149 3.33 -17.75 -22.30
CA GLN A 149 2.82 -18.91 -23.04
C GLN A 149 3.43 -19.00 -24.45
N GLN A 150 3.60 -17.86 -25.14
CA GLN A 150 4.27 -17.82 -26.45
C GLN A 150 5.73 -18.28 -26.37
N LEU A 151 6.46 -17.85 -25.34
CA LEU A 151 7.84 -18.27 -25.10
C LEU A 151 7.94 -19.75 -24.74
N ASP A 152 7.03 -20.25 -23.90
CA ASP A 152 6.99 -21.67 -23.48
C ASP A 152 6.63 -22.61 -24.66
N ALA A 153 5.92 -22.09 -25.67
CA ALA A 153 5.56 -22.85 -26.87
C ALA A 153 6.66 -22.88 -27.94
N ALA A 154 7.68 -22.02 -27.85
CA ALA A 154 8.78 -21.97 -28.81
C ALA A 154 9.76 -23.13 -28.58
N VAL A 155 9.85 -24.06 -29.54
CA VAL A 155 10.67 -25.28 -29.41
C VAL A 155 12.00 -25.24 -30.16
N ASP A 156 12.15 -24.33 -31.13
CA ASP A 156 13.35 -24.15 -31.94
C ASP A 156 13.91 -22.72 -31.88
N GLU A 157 15.04 -22.49 -32.54
CA GLU A 157 15.76 -21.22 -32.51
C GLU A 157 15.02 -20.08 -33.21
N GLU A 158 14.33 -20.37 -34.31
CA GLU A 158 13.59 -19.39 -35.09
C GLU A 158 12.34 -18.92 -34.33
N GLN A 159 11.58 -19.88 -33.80
CA GLN A 159 10.44 -19.62 -32.93
C GLN A 159 10.85 -18.85 -31.67
N SER A 160 11.98 -19.23 -31.06
CA SER A 160 12.51 -18.52 -29.88
C SER A 160 12.84 -17.06 -30.22
N ARG A 161 13.50 -16.81 -31.36
CA ARG A 161 13.78 -15.44 -31.81
C ARG A 161 12.51 -14.62 -32.01
N ALA A 162 11.49 -15.20 -32.64
CA ALA A 162 10.21 -14.52 -32.86
C ALA A 162 9.50 -14.20 -31.53
N ALA A 163 9.47 -15.15 -30.60
CA ALA A 163 8.74 -15.06 -29.34
C ALA A 163 9.34 -14.04 -28.35
N ILE A 164 10.66 -13.80 -28.37
CA ILE A 164 11.33 -12.84 -27.47
C ILE A 164 10.69 -11.43 -27.54
N SER A 165 10.20 -11.03 -28.71
CA SER A 165 9.55 -9.72 -28.87
C SER A 165 8.30 -9.52 -28.00
N ALA A 166 7.60 -10.60 -27.65
CA ALA A 166 6.39 -10.57 -26.83
C ALA A 166 6.65 -10.10 -25.38
N VAL A 167 7.89 -10.20 -24.92
CA VAL A 167 8.30 -9.84 -23.55
C VAL A 167 8.27 -8.33 -23.32
N ARG A 168 8.44 -7.55 -24.39
CA ARG A 168 8.63 -6.10 -24.32
C ARG A 168 7.43 -5.37 -23.71
N THR A 169 6.23 -5.64 -24.20
CA THR A 169 5.03 -4.91 -23.76
C THR A 169 4.74 -5.10 -22.27
N PRO A 170 4.72 -6.33 -21.71
CA PRO A 170 4.55 -6.53 -20.27
C PRO A 170 5.61 -5.80 -19.42
N LEU A 171 6.88 -5.81 -19.85
CA LEU A 171 7.97 -5.12 -19.14
C LEU A 171 7.85 -3.58 -19.22
N GLU A 172 7.40 -3.04 -20.36
CA GLU A 172 7.15 -1.61 -20.48
C GLU A 172 5.95 -1.17 -19.63
N ASP A 173 4.87 -1.94 -19.65
CA ASP A 173 3.66 -1.60 -18.91
C ASP A 173 3.92 -1.60 -17.41
N ILE A 174 4.61 -2.62 -16.90
CA ILE A 174 4.95 -2.70 -15.48
C ILE A 174 5.89 -1.57 -15.06
N GLY A 175 6.85 -1.20 -15.90
CA GLY A 175 7.81 -0.12 -15.63
C GLY A 175 7.18 1.27 -15.60
N ARG A 176 5.96 1.44 -16.15
CA ARG A 176 5.21 2.70 -16.15
C ARG A 176 4.20 2.82 -15.01
N ILE A 177 4.03 1.79 -14.18
CA ILE A 177 3.05 1.83 -13.10
C ILE A 177 3.42 2.92 -12.09
N ASN A 178 2.45 3.79 -11.81
CA ASN A 178 2.43 4.60 -10.60
C ASN A 178 1.61 3.85 -9.53
N LEU A 179 2.27 3.32 -8.51
CA LEU A 179 1.64 2.50 -7.46
C LEU A 179 0.60 3.27 -6.64
N LEU A 180 0.75 4.60 -6.55
CA LEU A 180 -0.14 5.50 -5.81
C LEU A 180 -0.98 6.39 -6.75
N ASN A 181 -1.21 5.95 -7.99
CA ASN A 181 -2.00 6.72 -8.95
C ASN A 181 -3.37 7.12 -8.37
N GLY A 182 -3.72 8.41 -8.48
CA GLY A 182 -4.98 8.95 -7.97
C GLY A 182 -4.99 9.32 -6.49
N PHE A 183 -4.00 8.92 -5.68
CA PHE A 183 -3.96 9.34 -4.27
C PHE A 183 -3.79 10.85 -4.10
N ASP A 184 -3.06 11.50 -5.01
CA ASP A 184 -2.78 12.93 -4.98
C ASP A 184 -3.97 13.81 -5.38
N THR A 185 -4.96 13.23 -6.08
CA THR A 185 -6.19 13.91 -6.49
C THR A 185 -7.25 13.93 -5.40
N VAL A 186 -7.13 13.07 -4.38
CA VAL A 186 -8.04 12.98 -3.24
C VAL A 186 -7.34 13.48 -1.97
N PRO A 187 -7.67 14.68 -1.45
CA PRO A 187 -6.93 15.28 -0.33
C PRO A 187 -6.84 14.40 0.92
N ALA A 188 -7.90 13.64 1.23
CA ALA A 188 -7.93 12.71 2.36
C ALA A 188 -6.92 11.57 2.17
N LEU A 189 -6.83 10.98 0.98
CA LEU A 189 -5.88 9.90 0.68
C LEU A 189 -4.45 10.42 0.60
N LYS A 190 -4.23 11.61 0.02
CA LYS A 190 -2.92 12.28 0.03
C LYS A 190 -2.39 12.48 1.45
N LYS A 191 -3.24 12.98 2.36
CA LYS A 191 -2.91 13.15 3.78
C LYS A 191 -2.67 11.81 4.48
N ALA A 192 -3.51 10.82 4.18
CA ALA A 192 -3.40 9.48 4.75
C ALA A 192 -2.12 8.77 4.34
N ALA A 193 -1.76 8.79 3.05
CA ALA A 193 -0.54 8.18 2.53
C ALA A 193 0.74 8.80 3.13
N ALA A 194 0.75 10.10 3.43
CA ALA A 194 1.87 10.72 4.13
C ALA A 194 2.06 10.16 5.56
N LYS A 195 0.97 9.72 6.20
CA LYS A 195 0.98 9.16 7.56
C LYS A 195 1.15 7.64 7.61
N ALA A 196 0.75 6.94 6.55
CA ALA A 196 0.87 5.50 6.41
C ALA A 196 2.34 5.05 6.24
N PRO A 197 2.88 4.21 7.15
CA PRO A 197 4.25 3.71 7.06
C PRO A 197 4.61 3.01 5.75
N SER A 198 3.73 2.15 5.23
CA SER A 198 3.94 1.38 3.98
C SER A 198 3.96 2.31 2.77
N CYS A 199 3.10 3.33 2.75
CA CYS A 199 3.12 4.34 1.67
C CYS A 199 4.40 5.16 1.68
N ARG A 200 4.90 5.53 2.87
CA ARG A 200 6.18 6.24 2.96
C ARG A 200 7.34 5.41 2.43
N GLN A 201 7.42 4.13 2.80
CA GLN A 201 8.43 3.21 2.29
C GLN A 201 8.43 3.18 0.76
N LEU A 202 7.25 3.05 0.14
CA LEU A 202 7.11 3.14 -1.31
C LEU A 202 7.69 4.45 -1.85
N THR A 203 7.37 5.61 -1.26
CA THR A 203 7.87 6.89 -1.78
C THR A 203 9.35 7.15 -1.53
N THR A 204 9.93 6.58 -0.47
CA THR A 204 11.37 6.72 -0.16
C THR A 204 12.22 5.76 -0.98
N ASP A 205 11.71 4.55 -1.21
CA ASP A 205 12.37 3.53 -2.04
C ASP A 205 12.15 3.82 -3.53
N SER A 206 11.07 4.56 -3.87
CA SER A 206 10.81 5.12 -5.21
C SER A 206 11.62 6.37 -5.52
N GLY A 207 12.82 6.53 -4.94
CA GLY A 207 13.85 7.40 -5.48
C GLY A 207 14.23 6.94 -6.90
N ALA A 208 13.38 7.28 -7.88
CA ALA A 208 13.40 6.90 -9.28
C ALA A 208 14.05 5.53 -9.57
N PRO A 209 13.31 4.40 -9.46
CA PRO A 209 13.76 3.13 -9.99
C PRO A 209 13.66 3.21 -11.52
N ARG A 210 14.68 3.78 -12.15
CA ARG A 210 14.94 3.54 -13.57
C ARG A 210 15.49 2.11 -13.63
N PHE A 211 14.80 1.23 -14.35
CA PHE A 211 15.49 0.08 -14.93
C PHE A 211 16.55 0.67 -15.84
N ASP A 212 17.82 0.61 -15.41
CA ASP A 212 18.96 0.93 -16.26
C ASP A 212 19.33 -0.38 -16.97
N PRO A 213 18.97 -0.57 -18.25
CA PRO A 213 19.33 -1.77 -18.99
C PRO A 213 20.79 -1.69 -19.39
N GLY A 214 21.68 -1.93 -18.43
CA GLY A 214 23.08 -2.25 -18.67
C GLY A 214 23.96 -1.07 -19.10
N THR A 215 24.80 -0.62 -18.17
CA THR A 215 26.16 -0.20 -18.53
C THR A 215 27.00 -1.44 -18.80
N ALA A 216 26.99 -1.88 -20.05
CA ALA A 216 28.13 -2.60 -20.61
C ALA A 216 29.30 -1.62 -20.78
N GLY A 217 30.46 -1.94 -20.23
CA GLY A 217 31.75 -1.38 -20.66
C GLY A 217 32.66 -0.85 -19.55
N GLY A 218 33.80 -1.52 -19.37
CA GLY A 218 34.94 -1.08 -18.57
C GLY A 218 35.82 -2.23 -18.12
#